data_AF-A0A0B2RQD8-F1
#
_entry.id   AF-A0A0B2RQD8-F1
#
_cell.length_a   1.000
_cell.length_b   1.000
_cell.length_c   1.000
_cell.angle_alpha   90.00
_cell.angle_beta   90.00
_cell.angle_gamma   90.00
#
_symmetry.space_group_name_H-M   'P 1'
#
loop_
_entity.id
_entity.type
_entity.pdbx_description
1 polymer ?
#
loop_
_entity_poly.entity_id
_entity_poly.type
_entity_poly.pdbx_seq_one_letter_code
_entity_poly.pdbx_strand_id
1 'polypeptide(L)'
;MLAHPLHAKLLSYDHDVTVLNDFKYRSIDGDLVGVVGDSWVLETNPIPVTWNSNKGVEKESYGEIVMALVKHVQALNSSAIGTNSSYFYGKQVGRAVRLALIAEEVSYPKVIPKVKKFLKETIEPWLDGTFKGNAFLYERK
;
A
#
# COMPACT_ATOMS: atom_id res chain seq x y z
N MET A 1 -21.02 24.48 -5.49
CA MET A 1 -19.81 24.28 -4.65
C MET A 1 -18.56 24.49 -5.49
N LEU A 2 -17.39 24.62 -4.87
CA LEU A 2 -16.11 24.67 -5.60
C LEU A 2 -15.51 23.26 -5.73
N ALA A 3 -15.08 22.90 -6.95
CA ALA A 3 -14.48 21.61 -7.26
C ALA A 3 -12.96 21.75 -7.43
N HIS A 4 -12.18 20.87 -6.79
CA HIS A 4 -10.75 20.72 -7.09
C HIS A 4 -10.54 20.18 -8.50
N PRO A 5 -9.34 20.37 -9.10
CA PRO A 5 -9.03 19.85 -10.43
C PRO A 5 -9.31 18.35 -10.59
N LEU A 6 -9.07 17.55 -9.55
CA LEU A 6 -9.37 16.12 -9.59
C LEU A 6 -10.89 15.85 -9.60
N HIS A 7 -11.67 16.57 -8.81
CA HIS A 7 -13.13 16.44 -8.82
C HIS A 7 -13.68 16.77 -10.21
N ALA A 8 -13.23 17.88 -10.82
CA ALA A 8 -13.66 18.27 -12.17
C ALA A 8 -13.28 17.22 -13.23
N LYS A 9 -12.09 16.62 -13.12
CA LYS A 9 -11.63 15.57 -14.04
C LYS A 9 -12.45 14.27 -13.95
N LEU A 10 -12.89 13.91 -12.75
CA LEU A 10 -13.64 12.68 -12.50
C LEU A 10 -15.16 12.89 -12.57
N LEU A 11 -15.62 14.12 -12.74
CA LEU A 11 -17.04 14.45 -12.70
C LEU A 11 -17.79 13.75 -13.83
N SER A 12 -18.79 12.97 -13.45
CA SER A 12 -19.74 12.38 -14.40
C SER A 12 -20.66 13.47 -14.94
N TYR A 13 -20.76 13.56 -16.26
CA TYR A 13 -21.64 14.50 -16.96
C TYR A 13 -23.00 13.90 -17.30
N ASP A 14 -23.25 12.65 -16.88
CA ASP A 14 -24.53 11.96 -17.11
C ASP A 14 -25.63 12.42 -16.13
N HIS A 15 -25.33 13.41 -15.28
CA HIS A 15 -26.23 13.99 -14.28
C HIS A 15 -26.38 15.50 -14.53
N ASP A 16 -27.43 16.12 -13.95
CA ASP A 16 -27.70 17.57 -14.02
C ASP A 16 -26.64 18.38 -13.25
N VAL A 17 -25.44 18.44 -13.80
CA VAL A 17 -24.30 19.16 -13.23
C VAL A 17 -23.74 20.13 -14.26
N THR A 18 -23.59 21.39 -13.85
CA THR A 18 -23.04 22.46 -14.68
C THR A 18 -21.74 22.97 -14.10
N VAL A 19 -20.66 22.94 -14.90
CA VAL A 19 -19.35 23.49 -14.53
C VAL A 19 -19.25 24.94 -15.03
N LEU A 20 -19.00 25.86 -14.10
CA LEU A 20 -18.80 27.28 -14.36
C LEU A 20 -17.30 27.55 -14.56
N ASN A 21 -16.82 27.30 -15.78
CA ASN A 21 -15.40 27.35 -16.11
C ASN A 21 -14.72 28.69 -15.77
N ASP A 22 -15.43 29.82 -15.87
CA ASP A 22 -14.86 31.13 -15.58
C ASP A 22 -14.93 31.53 -14.10
N PHE A 23 -15.74 30.82 -13.30
CA PHE A 23 -15.87 31.06 -11.87
C PHE A 23 -14.78 30.28 -11.12
N LYS A 24 -13.61 30.91 -10.97
CA LYS A 24 -12.42 30.25 -10.41
C LYS A 24 -11.87 30.92 -9.17
N TYR A 25 -11.33 30.10 -8.26
CA TYR A 25 -10.54 30.55 -7.12
C TYR A 25 -9.22 29.77 -7.07
N ARG A 26 -8.12 30.46 -6.74
CA ARG A 26 -6.82 29.81 -6.62
C ARG A 26 -6.73 29.01 -5.32
N SER A 27 -6.20 27.80 -5.40
CA SER A 27 -5.82 26.97 -4.26
C SER A 27 -4.40 26.43 -4.42
N ILE A 28 -3.90 25.73 -3.40
CA ILE A 28 -2.60 25.05 -3.46
C ILE A 28 -2.57 23.94 -4.52
N ASP A 29 -3.72 23.32 -4.80
CA ASP A 29 -3.85 22.20 -5.75
C ASP A 29 -4.21 22.65 -7.17
N GLY A 30 -4.20 23.96 -7.43
CA GLY A 30 -4.62 24.57 -8.69
C GLY A 30 -5.93 25.34 -8.59
N ASP A 31 -6.50 25.69 -9.73
CA ASP A 31 -7.76 26.44 -9.78
C ASP A 31 -8.94 25.56 -9.35
N LEU A 32 -9.69 26.04 -8.36
CA LEU A 32 -11.00 25.52 -8.02
C LEU A 32 -12.03 26.11 -8.98
N VAL A 33 -12.91 25.28 -9.52
CA VAL A 33 -13.98 25.72 -10.46
C VAL A 33 -15.34 25.63 -9.79
N GLY A 34 -16.23 26.58 -10.09
CA GLY A 34 -17.63 26.52 -9.67
C GLY A 34 -18.35 25.37 -10.33
N VAL A 35 -19.10 24.59 -9.56
CA VAL A 35 -19.96 23.52 -10.09
C VAL A 35 -21.33 23.60 -9.39
N VAL A 36 -22.39 23.55 -10.20
CA VAL A 36 -23.80 23.64 -9.80
C VAL A 36 -24.47 22.30 -10.04
N GLY A 37 -25.22 21.81 -9.07
CA GLY A 37 -25.93 20.53 -9.10
C GLY A 37 -26.16 20.03 -7.67
N ASP A 38 -27.26 19.29 -7.46
CA ASP A 38 -27.68 18.81 -6.13
C ASP A 38 -26.84 17.63 -5.64
N SER A 39 -26.17 16.91 -6.56
CA SER A 39 -25.28 15.79 -6.28
C SER A 39 -24.21 15.68 -7.36
N TRP A 40 -23.00 15.27 -6.97
CA TRP A 40 -21.88 15.03 -7.88
C TRP A 40 -21.49 13.56 -7.83
N VAL A 41 -21.41 12.92 -8.99
CA VAL A 41 -20.88 11.58 -9.14
C VAL A 41 -19.46 11.69 -9.69
N LEU A 42 -18.49 11.06 -9.03
CA LEU A 42 -17.10 11.01 -9.47
C LEU A 42 -16.77 9.60 -9.96
N GLU A 43 -16.50 9.47 -11.25
CA GLU A 43 -16.19 8.21 -11.89
C GLU A 43 -14.69 7.99 -11.96
N THR A 44 -14.24 6.85 -11.45
CA THR A 44 -12.83 6.46 -11.45
C THR A 44 -12.64 5.23 -12.33
N ASN A 45 -11.47 5.15 -12.97
CA ASN A 45 -11.01 3.95 -13.67
C ASN A 45 -9.90 3.30 -12.84
N PRO A 46 -10.24 2.45 -11.85
CA PRO A 46 -9.24 1.87 -10.95
C PRO A 46 -8.38 0.84 -11.68
N ILE A 47 -7.08 0.80 -11.33
CA ILE A 47 -6.19 -0.27 -11.75
C ILE A 47 -6.31 -1.41 -10.73
N PRO A 48 -6.58 -2.66 -11.18
CA PRO A 48 -6.65 -3.81 -10.26
C PRO A 48 -5.36 -3.99 -9.48
N VAL A 49 -5.48 -4.13 -8.16
CA VAL A 49 -4.35 -4.46 -7.28
C VAL A 49 -4.28 -5.97 -7.14
N THR A 50 -3.13 -6.55 -7.48
CA THR A 50 -2.86 -7.98 -7.35
C THR A 50 -1.65 -8.24 -6.45
N TRP A 51 -1.44 -9.49 -6.04
CA TRP A 51 -0.31 -9.86 -5.18
C TRP A 51 1.04 -9.79 -5.91
N ASN A 52 1.05 -10.08 -7.21
CA ASN A 52 2.27 -10.26 -8.02
C ASN A 52 2.50 -9.07 -8.96
N SER A 53 3.62 -9.07 -9.68
CA SER A 53 3.86 -8.07 -10.72
C SER A 53 2.76 -8.16 -11.79
N ASN A 54 2.18 -7.01 -12.18
CA ASN A 54 1.18 -6.96 -13.26
C ASN A 54 1.73 -7.46 -14.61
N LYS A 55 3.06 -7.46 -14.79
CA LYS A 55 3.73 -7.97 -16.00
C LYS A 55 4.46 -9.30 -15.78
N GLY A 56 4.44 -9.84 -14.56
CA GLY A 56 5.25 -10.98 -14.16
C GLY A 56 6.75 -10.69 -14.15
N VAL A 57 7.54 -11.76 -14.22
CA VAL A 57 9.01 -11.78 -14.21
C VAL A 57 9.50 -12.72 -15.30
N GLU A 58 10.52 -12.31 -16.07
CA GLU A 58 11.16 -13.12 -17.10
C GLU A 58 11.87 -14.34 -16.49
N LYS A 59 11.69 -15.52 -17.10
CA LYS A 59 12.15 -16.80 -16.53
C LYS A 59 13.67 -16.87 -16.46
N GLU A 60 14.34 -16.20 -17.39
CA GLU A 60 15.78 -16.09 -17.51
C GLU A 60 16.40 -15.43 -16.27
N SER A 61 15.65 -14.51 -15.62
CA SER A 61 16.08 -13.81 -14.41
C SER A 61 15.84 -14.61 -13.12
N TYR A 62 15.11 -15.73 -13.16
CA TYR A 62 14.72 -16.46 -11.93
C TYR A 62 15.92 -16.90 -11.12
N GLY A 63 16.98 -17.39 -11.76
CA GLY A 63 18.19 -17.86 -11.07
C GLY A 63 18.82 -16.77 -10.20
N GLU A 64 19.01 -15.58 -10.76
CA GLU A 64 19.58 -14.43 -10.05
C GLU A 64 18.67 -13.95 -8.91
N ILE A 65 17.36 -13.85 -9.18
CA ILE A 65 16.38 -13.44 -8.17
C ILE A 65 16.33 -14.43 -7.01
N VAL A 66 16.34 -15.74 -7.28
CA VAL A 66 16.35 -16.78 -6.26
C VAL A 66 17.61 -16.69 -5.40
N MET A 67 18.80 -16.47 -5.98
CA MET A 67 20.03 -16.29 -5.20
C MET A 67 19.94 -15.10 -4.24
N ALA A 68 19.46 -13.94 -4.72
CA ALA A 68 19.29 -12.76 -3.89
C ALA A 68 18.21 -12.95 -2.81
N LEU A 69 17.10 -13.59 -3.18
CA LEU A 69 15.99 -13.93 -2.30
C LEU A 69 16.46 -14.83 -1.14
N VAL A 70 17.21 -15.90 -1.44
CA VAL A 70 17.74 -16.81 -0.41
C VAL A 70 18.63 -16.05 0.57
N LYS A 71 19.55 -15.21 0.07
CA LYS A 71 20.40 -14.36 0.92
C LYS A 71 19.58 -13.45 1.84
N HIS A 72 18.57 -12.79 1.30
CA HIS A 72 17.71 -11.89 2.08
C HIS A 72 16.85 -12.61 3.11
N VAL A 73 16.27 -13.77 2.75
CA VAL A 73 15.47 -14.57 3.69
C VAL A 73 16.37 -15.17 4.78
N GLN A 74 17.59 -15.59 4.46
CA GLN A 74 18.53 -16.08 5.45
C GLN A 74 18.88 -15.02 6.50
N ALA A 75 18.96 -13.75 6.10
CA ALA A 75 19.24 -12.62 6.99
C ALA A 75 18.04 -12.16 7.84
N LEU A 76 16.83 -12.70 7.65
CA LEU A 76 15.68 -12.36 8.49
C LEU A 76 15.92 -12.80 9.94
N ASN A 77 15.82 -11.84 10.86
CA ASN A 77 15.96 -12.03 12.30
C ASN A 77 15.00 -11.10 13.04
N SER A 78 13.97 -11.67 13.68
CA SER A 78 12.95 -10.92 14.42
C SER A 78 13.55 -10.16 15.61
N SER A 79 14.53 -10.75 16.29
CA SER A 79 15.23 -10.13 17.43
C SER A 79 16.15 -8.97 17.05
N ALA A 80 16.49 -8.82 15.76
CA ALA A 80 17.35 -7.73 15.29
C ALA A 80 16.58 -6.42 15.04
N ILE A 81 15.24 -6.42 15.14
CA ILE A 81 14.43 -5.20 14.99
C ILE A 81 14.56 -4.36 16.26
N GLY A 82 15.49 -3.41 16.25
CA GLY A 82 15.78 -2.55 17.41
C GLY A 82 14.89 -1.31 17.57
N THR A 83 13.74 -1.23 16.88
CA THR A 83 12.85 -0.07 16.91
C THR A 83 11.46 -0.45 17.39
N ASN A 84 10.84 0.43 18.19
CA ASN A 84 9.44 0.29 18.61
C ASN A 84 8.49 1.18 17.79
N SER A 85 9.01 1.95 16.84
CA SER A 85 8.17 2.79 15.97
C SER A 85 7.41 1.91 14.98
N SER A 86 6.08 2.01 14.96
CA SER A 86 5.20 1.27 14.04
C SER A 86 5.59 1.47 12.58
N TYR A 87 6.03 2.67 12.21
CA TYR A 87 6.45 2.99 10.84
C TYR A 87 7.70 2.21 10.41
N PHE A 88 8.79 2.29 11.19
CA PHE A 88 10.02 1.58 10.84
C PHE A 88 9.89 0.07 11.01
N TYR A 89 9.14 -0.37 12.02
CA TYR A 89 8.82 -1.78 12.22
C TYR A 89 8.03 -2.34 11.03
N GLY A 90 6.98 -1.64 10.61
CA GLY A 90 6.14 -2.00 9.47
C GLY A 90 6.91 -2.10 8.15
N LYS A 91 7.93 -1.25 7.92
CA LYS A 91 8.81 -1.37 6.75
C LYS A 91 9.53 -2.72 6.70
N GLN A 92 10.04 -3.19 7.83
CA GLN A 92 10.77 -4.46 7.90
C GLN A 92 9.83 -5.66 7.71
N VAL A 93 8.64 -5.60 8.33
CA VAL A 93 7.59 -6.62 8.14
C VAL A 93 7.12 -6.65 6.69
N GLY A 94 6.78 -5.49 6.11
CA GLY A 94 6.34 -5.37 4.73
C GLY A 94 7.38 -5.87 3.72
N ARG A 95 8.67 -5.57 3.95
CA ARG A 95 9.77 -6.14 3.16
C ARG A 95 9.78 -7.66 3.24
N ALA A 96 9.65 -8.25 4.44
CA ALA A 96 9.63 -9.69 4.60
C ALA A 96 8.45 -10.35 3.88
N VAL A 97 7.23 -9.79 4.00
CA VAL A 97 6.05 -10.27 3.24
C VAL A 97 6.34 -10.26 1.74
N ARG A 98 6.95 -9.18 1.21
CA ARG A 98 7.26 -9.10 -0.21
C ARG A 98 8.23 -10.19 -0.68
N LEU A 99 9.15 -10.65 0.17
CA LEU A 99 10.03 -11.78 -0.16
C LEU A 99 9.24 -13.08 -0.34
N ALA A 100 8.17 -13.32 0.41
CA ALA A 100 7.32 -14.50 0.21
C ALA A 100 6.58 -14.43 -1.13
N LEU A 101 6.02 -13.26 -1.50
CA LEU A 101 5.35 -13.08 -2.79
C LEU A 101 6.33 -13.25 -3.97
N ILE A 102 7.54 -12.71 -3.85
CA ILE A 102 8.59 -12.93 -4.87
C ILE A 102 8.92 -14.43 -4.96
N ALA A 103 9.01 -15.14 -3.83
CA ALA A 103 9.26 -16.58 -3.82
C ALA A 103 8.18 -17.37 -4.58
N GLU A 104 6.92 -16.99 -4.45
CA GLU A 104 5.81 -17.58 -5.22
C GLU A 104 5.96 -17.25 -6.72
N GLU A 105 6.23 -15.98 -7.04
CA GLU A 105 6.35 -15.49 -8.41
C GLU A 105 7.50 -16.13 -9.20
N VAL A 106 8.62 -16.47 -8.53
CA VAL A 106 9.76 -17.20 -9.14
C VAL A 106 9.73 -18.72 -8.90
N SER A 107 8.60 -19.27 -8.46
CA SER A 107 8.41 -20.71 -8.24
C SER A 107 9.42 -21.34 -7.26
N TYR A 108 9.81 -20.60 -6.22
CA TYR A 108 10.77 -21.03 -5.19
C TYR A 108 10.17 -21.01 -3.76
N PRO A 109 9.14 -21.82 -3.46
CA PRO A 109 8.42 -21.76 -2.19
C PRO A 109 9.24 -22.21 -0.96
N LYS A 110 10.45 -22.76 -1.17
CA LYS A 110 11.30 -23.32 -0.10
C LYS A 110 11.66 -22.30 0.99
N VAL A 111 11.67 -20.99 0.68
CA VAL A 111 11.98 -19.93 1.66
C VAL A 111 10.78 -19.47 2.48
N ILE A 112 9.56 -19.73 2.01
CA ILE A 112 8.31 -19.22 2.60
C ILE A 112 8.14 -19.61 4.08
N PRO A 113 8.46 -20.84 4.53
CA PRO A 113 8.32 -21.20 5.94
C PRO A 113 9.14 -20.30 6.89
N LYS A 114 10.35 -19.90 6.49
CA LYS A 114 11.19 -19.00 7.29
C LYS A 114 10.61 -17.58 7.35
N VAL A 115 10.10 -17.09 6.21
CA VAL A 115 9.41 -15.80 6.16
C VAL A 115 8.16 -15.82 7.04
N LYS A 116 7.32 -16.86 6.93
CA LYS A 116 6.11 -17.04 7.74
C LYS A 116 6.42 -17.05 9.24
N LYS A 117 7.47 -17.76 9.65
CA LYS A 117 7.94 -17.75 11.04
C LYS A 117 8.31 -16.34 11.50
N PHE A 118 9.12 -15.62 10.72
CA PHE A 118 9.49 -14.23 11.01
C PHE A 118 8.26 -13.32 11.12
N LEU A 119 7.30 -13.43 10.20
CA LEU A 119 6.07 -12.64 10.23
C LEU A 119 5.24 -12.92 11.48
N LYS A 120 5.09 -14.19 11.86
CA LYS A 120 4.38 -14.56 13.08
C LYS A 120 5.05 -13.93 14.31
N GLU A 121 6.35 -14.13 14.47
CA GLU A 121 7.12 -13.58 15.61
C GLU A 121 7.11 -12.06 15.68
N THR A 122 6.95 -11.37 14.55
CA THR A 122 6.97 -9.90 14.49
C THR A 122 5.59 -9.26 14.56
N ILE A 123 4.54 -9.93 14.09
CA ILE A 123 3.18 -9.37 14.05
C ILE A 123 2.38 -9.74 15.31
N GLU A 124 2.48 -10.99 15.79
CA GLU A 124 1.69 -11.51 16.92
C GLU A 124 1.78 -10.63 18.18
N PRO A 125 2.97 -10.14 18.60
CA PRO A 125 3.05 -9.26 19.77
C PRO A 125 2.29 -7.93 19.64
N TRP A 126 2.13 -7.41 18.43
CA TRP A 126 1.35 -6.19 18.20
C TRP A 126 -0.15 -6.47 18.33
N LEU A 127 -0.61 -7.60 17.81
CA LEU A 127 -2.02 -7.99 17.83
C LEU A 127 -2.49 -8.40 19.22
N ASP A 128 -1.64 -9.10 19.98
CA ASP A 128 -1.95 -9.54 21.34
C ASP A 128 -1.71 -8.45 22.40
N GLY A 129 -1.20 -7.29 21.99
CA GLY A 129 -0.92 -6.16 22.88
C GLY A 129 0.28 -6.38 23.81
N THR A 130 1.13 -7.37 23.52
CA THR A 130 2.32 -7.70 24.35
C THR A 130 3.59 -7.00 23.87
N PHE A 131 3.55 -6.30 22.73
CA PHE A 131 4.70 -5.51 22.24
C PHE A 131 5.01 -4.36 23.20
N LYS A 132 6.28 -4.27 23.64
CA LYS A 132 6.72 -3.29 24.64
C LYS A 132 7.16 -1.99 23.98
N GLY A 133 6.72 -0.85 24.51
CA GLY A 133 7.15 0.49 24.07
C GLY A 133 6.34 1.10 22.94
N ASN A 134 5.46 0.33 22.29
CA ASN A 134 4.40 0.80 21.40
C ASN A 134 3.30 -0.26 21.34
N ALA A 135 2.04 0.11 21.13
CA ALA A 135 0.94 -0.85 21.05
C ALA A 135 -0.28 -0.21 20.40
N PHE A 136 -1.18 -1.04 19.88
CA PHE A 136 -2.52 -0.58 19.51
C PHE A 136 -3.31 -0.26 20.78
N LEU A 137 -3.86 0.95 20.84
CA LEU A 137 -4.69 1.44 21.94
C LEU A 137 -6.00 1.95 21.38
N TYR A 138 -7.09 1.56 22.00
CA TYR A 138 -8.41 2.11 21.71
C TYR A 138 -8.64 3.35 22.57
N GLU A 139 -8.64 4.52 21.95
CA GLU A 139 -8.96 5.79 22.60
C GLU A 139 -10.47 6.02 22.56
N ARG A 140 -11.12 6.04 23.73
CA ARG A 140 -12.52 6.46 23.85
C ARG A 140 -12.57 7.98 23.91
N LYS A 141 -13.43 8.57 23.06
CA LYS A 141 -13.76 10.01 23.09
C LYS A 141 -14.76 10.34 24.18
#